data_AF-A0A7X7MWK8-F1
#
_entry.id   AF-A0A7X7MWK8-F1
#
_cell.length_a   1.000
_cell.length_b   1.000
_cell.length_c   1.000
_cell.angle_alpha   90.00
_cell.angle_beta   90.00
_cell.angle_gamma   90.00
#
_symmetry.space_group_name_H-M   'P 1'
#
loop_
_entity.id
_entity.type
_entity.pdbx_description
1 polymer ?
#
loop_
_entity_poly.entity_id
_entity_poly.type
_entity_poly.pdbx_seq_one_letter_code
_entity_poly.pdbx_strand_id
1 'polypeptide(L)'
;GGYPSGVTPTNYYALLNHLPGFISAYQFYHMFGAGCLIAALLCLVQAQKFFSIKPILFLGKISFAVYLFNLPLIFSLSSALLVWIYQKQLPVNYSICSAAIFVITSICLIVISRLFNRYVETFCNHLIAKLLSFIAPA
;
A
#
# COMPACT_ATOMS: atom_id res chain seq x y z
N GLY A 1 15.20 -1.44 -1.92
CA GLY A 1 16.02 -2.46 -1.25
C GLY A 1 15.75 -2.39 0.23
N GLY A 2 15.51 -3.53 0.88
CA GLY A 2 15.20 -3.57 2.30
C GLY A 2 16.45 -3.75 3.14
N TYR A 3 17.16 -2.66 3.42
CA TYR A 3 18.20 -2.71 4.45
C TYR A 3 17.51 -3.10 5.78
N PRO A 4 18.04 -4.06 6.56
CA PRO A 4 17.36 -4.51 7.78
C PRO A 4 17.19 -3.39 8.80
N SER A 5 15.96 -3.17 9.25
CA SER A 5 15.62 -2.27 10.36
C SER A 5 15.61 -3.03 11.68
N GLY A 6 16.11 -2.38 12.74
CA GLY A 6 16.01 -2.91 14.11
C GLY A 6 16.95 -4.05 14.47
N VAL A 7 17.81 -4.51 13.55
CA VAL A 7 18.85 -5.51 13.81
C VAL A 7 20.14 -5.11 13.12
N THR A 8 21.28 -5.30 13.79
CA THR A 8 22.60 -5.12 13.16
C THR A 8 22.84 -6.27 12.18
N PRO A 9 22.95 -6.01 10.87
CA PRO A 9 23.12 -7.09 9.91
C PRO A 9 24.45 -7.82 10.12
N THR A 10 24.39 -9.15 10.17
CA THR A 10 25.56 -10.05 10.10
C THR A 10 25.82 -10.56 8.68
N ASN A 11 24.97 -10.18 7.73
CA ASN A 11 25.01 -10.61 6.33
C ASN A 11 25.74 -9.58 5.45
N TYR A 12 25.64 -9.68 4.11
CA TYR A 12 26.26 -8.72 3.17
C TYR A 12 25.98 -7.23 3.47
N TYR A 13 24.85 -6.91 4.11
CA TYR A 13 24.51 -5.56 4.57
C TYR A 13 25.45 -5.01 5.67
N ALA A 14 26.24 -5.86 6.33
CA ALA A 14 27.26 -5.44 7.28
C ALA A 14 28.34 -4.56 6.64
N LEU A 15 28.65 -4.78 5.35
CA LEU A 15 29.61 -3.97 4.58
C LEU A 15 29.18 -2.50 4.45
N LEU A 16 27.87 -2.25 4.54
CA LEU A 16 27.28 -0.92 4.46
C LEU A 16 27.31 -0.19 5.81
N ASN A 17 27.72 -0.84 6.91
CA ASN A 17 27.91 -0.20 8.23
C ASN A 17 29.27 0.51 8.38
N HIS A 18 29.78 1.12 7.30
CA HIS A 18 31.00 1.93 7.34
C HIS A 18 30.73 3.40 7.67
N LEU A 19 29.45 3.79 7.79
CA LEU A 19 29.07 5.16 8.09
C LEU A 19 29.40 5.52 9.56
N PRO A 20 29.68 6.80 9.84
CA PRO A 20 29.95 7.26 11.20
C PRO A 20 28.78 6.95 12.16
N GLY A 21 29.08 6.63 13.42
CA GLY A 21 28.07 6.18 14.39
C GLY A 21 26.95 7.18 14.73
N PHE A 22 27.07 8.45 14.33
CA PHE A 22 26.00 9.44 14.43
C PHE A 22 24.99 9.38 13.27
N ILE A 23 25.29 8.66 12.19
CA ILE A 23 24.40 8.43 11.06
C ILE A 23 23.89 7.00 11.12
N SER A 24 22.57 6.82 11.21
CA SER A 24 21.98 5.49 11.05
C SER A 24 22.15 5.03 9.59
N ALA A 25 23.00 4.02 9.37
CA ALA A 25 23.23 3.45 8.04
C ALA A 25 21.92 3.00 7.38
N TYR A 26 21.02 2.38 8.15
CA TYR A 26 19.69 1.99 7.68
C TYR A 26 18.91 3.18 7.11
N GLN A 27 18.84 4.30 7.83
CA GLN A 27 18.09 5.48 7.39
C GLN A 27 18.74 6.10 6.15
N PHE A 28 20.07 6.22 6.14
CA PHE A 28 20.82 6.78 5.03
C PHE A 28 20.57 5.99 3.73
N TYR A 29 20.75 4.67 3.75
CA TYR A 29 20.54 3.86 2.54
C TYR A 29 19.08 3.77 2.09
N HIS A 30 18.12 3.87 3.01
CA HIS A 30 16.71 4.00 2.63
C HIS A 30 16.42 5.32 1.96
N MET A 31 16.88 6.45 2.53
CA MET A 31 16.70 7.77 1.94
C MET A 31 17.40 7.88 0.59
N PHE A 32 18.65 7.39 0.50
CA PHE A 32 19.40 7.35 -0.74
C PHE A 32 18.70 6.49 -1.79
N GLY A 33 18.26 5.28 -1.44
CA GLY A 33 17.52 4.40 -2.33
C GLY A 33 16.19 5.02 -2.79
N ALA A 34 15.46 5.68 -1.90
CA ALA A 34 14.24 6.42 -2.24
C ALA A 34 14.54 7.59 -3.18
N GLY A 35 15.60 8.35 -2.92
CA GLY A 35 16.06 9.45 -3.78
C GLY A 35 16.44 8.97 -5.17
N CYS A 36 17.24 7.91 -5.29
CA CYS A 36 17.58 7.30 -6.56
C CYS A 36 16.35 6.78 -7.32
N LEU A 37 15.37 6.19 -6.61
CA LEU A 37 14.15 5.70 -7.21
C LEU A 37 13.28 6.86 -7.76
N ILE A 38 13.14 7.94 -7.00
CA ILE A 38 12.45 9.15 -7.46
C ILE A 38 13.19 9.76 -8.66
N ALA A 39 14.52 9.89 -8.60
CA ALA A 39 15.31 10.39 -9.71
C ALA A 39 15.15 9.53 -10.97
N ALA A 40 15.17 8.20 -10.84
CA ALA A 40 14.94 7.28 -11.95
C ALA A 40 13.53 7.46 -12.55
N LEU A 41 12.50 7.60 -11.71
CA LEU A 41 11.13 7.90 -12.16
C LEU A 41 11.03 9.25 -12.88
N LEU A 42 11.77 10.27 -12.43
CA LEU A 42 11.78 11.60 -13.05
C LEU A 42 12.58 11.64 -14.37
N CYS A 43 13.62 10.83 -14.51
CA CYS A 43 14.41 10.77 -15.74
C CYS A 43 13.80 9.85 -16.81
N LEU A 44 13.03 8.84 -16.42
CA LEU A 44 12.50 7.83 -17.33
C LEU A 44 11.09 8.18 -17.83
N VAL A 45 11.01 8.82 -19.01
CA VAL A 45 9.75 9.23 -19.66
C VAL A 45 8.78 8.04 -19.83
N GLN A 46 9.28 6.84 -20.11
CA GLN A 46 8.46 5.64 -20.24
C GLN A 46 7.76 5.26 -18.92
N ALA A 47 8.46 5.38 -17.80
CA ALA A 47 7.87 5.11 -16.48
C ALA A 47 6.80 6.16 -16.16
N GLN A 48 7.05 7.44 -16.44
CA GLN A 48 6.05 8.49 -16.25
C GLN A 48 4.79 8.25 -17.07
N LYS A 49 4.95 7.89 -18.36
CA LYS A 49 3.84 7.51 -19.24
C LYS A 49 3.06 6.33 -18.67
N PHE A 50 3.76 5.30 -18.18
CA PHE A 50 3.12 4.16 -17.53
C PHE A 50 2.33 4.59 -16.30
N PHE A 51 2.93 5.29 -15.33
CA PHE A 51 2.23 5.72 -14.12
C PHE A 51 1.10 6.75 -14.37
N SER A 52 1.11 7.42 -15.52
CA SER A 52 0.08 8.40 -15.91
C SER A 52 -1.13 7.77 -16.61
N ILE A 53 -1.17 6.44 -16.82
CA ILE A 53 -2.35 5.80 -17.42
C ILE A 53 -3.55 5.83 -16.46
N LYS A 54 -4.75 5.96 -17.03
CA LYS A 54 -6.03 6.04 -16.30
C LYS A 54 -6.22 4.98 -15.19
N PRO A 55 -5.95 3.67 -15.40
CA PRO A 55 -6.16 2.68 -14.33
C PRO A 55 -5.19 2.86 -13.15
N ILE A 56 -3.95 3.27 -13.40
CA ILE A 56 -2.96 3.49 -12.34
C ILE A 56 -3.30 4.76 -11.56
N LEU A 57 -3.67 5.84 -12.24
CA LEU A 57 -4.18 7.05 -11.59
C LEU A 57 -5.44 6.78 -10.76
N PHE A 58 -6.33 5.91 -11.25
CA PHE A 58 -7.51 5.49 -10.49
C PHE A 58 -7.13 4.75 -9.21
N LEU A 59 -6.20 3.78 -9.28
CA LEU A 59 -5.66 3.08 -8.11
C LEU A 59 -5.00 4.07 -7.13
N GLY A 60 -4.29 5.07 -7.63
CA GLY A 60 -3.70 6.13 -6.82
C GLY A 60 -4.74 6.92 -6.02
N LYS A 61 -5.88 7.27 -6.64
CA LYS A 61 -6.98 8.00 -5.98
C LYS A 61 -7.61 7.23 -4.83
N ILE A 62 -7.78 5.92 -4.98
CA ILE A 62 -8.37 5.06 -3.94
C ILE A 62 -7.33 4.45 -2.99
N SER A 63 -6.04 4.76 -3.17
CA SER A 63 -4.93 4.09 -2.46
C SER A 63 -5.05 4.19 -0.94
N PHE A 64 -5.50 5.33 -0.43
CA PHE A 64 -5.74 5.53 1.00
C PHE A 64 -6.83 4.60 1.54
N ALA A 65 -7.98 4.56 0.85
CA ALA A 65 -9.08 3.67 1.21
C ALA A 65 -8.66 2.19 1.11
N VAL A 66 -7.93 1.81 0.05
CA VAL A 66 -7.39 0.45 -0.12
C VAL A 66 -6.48 0.09 1.05
N TYR A 67 -5.56 0.97 1.44
CA TYR A 67 -4.68 0.74 2.59
C TYR A 67 -5.47 0.53 3.88
N LEU A 68 -6.47 1.37 4.14
CA LEU A 68 -7.28 1.33 5.35
C LEU A 68 -8.10 0.03 5.45
N PHE A 69 -8.75 -0.40 4.36
CA PHE A 69 -9.63 -1.56 4.37
C PHE A 69 -8.92 -2.89 4.14
N ASN A 70 -7.70 -2.90 3.63
CA ASN A 70 -6.98 -4.14 3.33
C ASN A 70 -6.87 -5.04 4.57
N LEU A 71 -6.41 -4.50 5.70
CA LEU A 71 -6.25 -5.27 6.94
C LEU A 71 -7.59 -5.81 7.48
N PRO A 72 -8.64 -4.99 7.69
CA PRO A 72 -9.95 -5.49 8.12
C PRO A 72 -10.51 -6.58 7.20
N LEU A 73 -10.34 -6.42 5.88
CA LEU A 73 -10.96 -7.30 4.88
C LEU A 73 -10.24 -8.65 4.80
N ILE A 74 -8.91 -8.66 4.96
CA ILE A 74 -8.14 -9.91 5.14
C ILE A 74 -8.60 -10.65 6.40
N PHE A 75 -8.68 -9.96 7.54
CA PHE A 75 -9.01 -10.61 8.80
C PHE A 75 -10.47 -11.06 8.92
N SER A 76 -11.39 -10.45 8.17
CA SER A 76 -12.81 -10.81 8.16
C SER A 76 -13.19 -11.73 7.01
N LEU A 77 -13.13 -11.23 5.77
CA LEU A 77 -13.64 -11.95 4.60
C LEU A 77 -12.73 -13.11 4.20
N SER A 78 -11.42 -12.88 4.08
CA SER A 78 -10.50 -13.93 3.62
C SER A 78 -10.42 -15.08 4.62
N SER A 79 -10.37 -14.79 5.92
CA SER A 79 -10.37 -15.79 6.98
C SER A 79 -11.68 -16.60 7.01
N ALA A 80 -12.84 -15.92 6.92
CA ALA A 80 -14.14 -16.58 6.91
C ALA A 80 -14.31 -17.51 5.70
N LEU A 81 -13.90 -17.06 4.50
CA LEU A 81 -13.94 -17.88 3.29
C LEU A 81 -13.03 -19.12 3.40
N LEU A 82 -11.83 -18.96 3.96
CA LEU A 82 -10.91 -20.08 4.16
C LEU A 82 -11.50 -21.13 5.11
N VAL A 83 -12.06 -20.69 6.24
CA VAL A 83 -12.72 -21.58 7.21
C VAL A 83 -13.92 -22.28 6.57
N TRP A 84 -14.74 -21.57 5.81
CA TRP A 84 -15.91 -22.13 5.13
C TRP A 84 -15.52 -23.23 4.12
N ILE A 85 -14.49 -22.99 3.30
CA ILE A 85 -13.98 -23.98 2.34
C ILE A 85 -13.48 -25.24 3.05
N TYR A 86 -12.73 -25.04 4.15
CA TYR A 86 -12.17 -26.16 4.91
C TYR A 86 -13.26 -26.99 5.60
N GLN A 87 -14.27 -26.34 6.18
CA GLN A 87 -15.41 -27.02 6.82
C GLN A 87 -16.25 -27.83 5.83
N LYS A 88 -16.35 -27.39 4.58
CA LYS A 88 -17.13 -28.09 3.54
C LYS A 88 -16.41 -29.26 2.88
N GLN A 89 -15.19 -29.61 3.34
CA GLN A 89 -14.38 -30.72 2.80
C GLN A 89 -14.32 -30.72 1.27
N LEU A 90 -14.28 -29.53 0.67
CA LEU A 90 -14.19 -29.39 -0.78
C LEU A 90 -12.87 -30.03 -1.25
N PRO A 91 -12.89 -30.99 -2.19
CA PRO A 91 -11.69 -31.66 -2.69
C PRO A 91 -10.96 -30.75 -3.70
N VAL A 92 -10.60 -29.54 -3.27
CA VAL A 92 -9.96 -28.53 -4.10
C VAL A 92 -8.57 -28.26 -3.55
N ASN A 93 -7.59 -28.19 -4.45
CA ASN A 93 -6.21 -27.88 -4.10
C ASN A 93 -6.12 -26.55 -3.35
N TYR A 94 -5.38 -26.54 -2.23
CA TYR A 94 -5.19 -25.36 -1.38
C TYR A 94 -4.76 -24.12 -2.18
N SER A 95 -3.84 -24.29 -3.14
CA SER A 95 -3.35 -23.20 -4.00
C SER A 95 -4.45 -22.56 -4.87
N ILE A 96 -5.43 -23.35 -5.30
CA ILE A 96 -6.55 -22.86 -6.11
C ILE A 96 -7.53 -22.11 -5.21
N CYS A 97 -7.81 -22.63 -4.01
CA CYS A 97 -8.67 -21.98 -3.03
C CYS A 97 -8.08 -20.63 -2.57
N SER A 98 -6.79 -20.58 -2.25
CA SER A 98 -6.13 -19.35 -1.81
C SER A 98 -6.08 -18.30 -2.92
N ALA A 99 -5.82 -18.72 -4.17
CA ALA A 99 -5.90 -17.83 -5.33
C ALA A 99 -7.32 -17.28 -5.54
N ALA A 100 -8.35 -18.12 -5.43
CA ALA A 100 -9.74 -17.69 -5.55
C ALA A 100 -10.13 -16.70 -4.44
N ILE A 101 -9.78 -17.00 -3.18
CA ILE A 101 -10.01 -16.10 -2.04
C ILE A 101 -9.30 -14.76 -2.27
N PHE A 102 -8.04 -14.78 -2.72
CA PHE A 102 -7.28 -13.57 -3.02
C PHE A 102 -7.98 -12.71 -4.08
N VAL A 103 -8.45 -13.30 -5.18
CA VAL A 103 -9.18 -12.59 -6.24
C VAL A 103 -10.48 -12.00 -5.71
N ILE A 104 -11.28 -12.78 -4.98
CA ILE A 104 -12.55 -12.32 -4.39
C ILE A 104 -12.32 -11.16 -3.42
N THR A 105 -11.34 -11.33 -2.52
CA THR A 105 -10.95 -10.34 -1.52
C THR A 105 -10.47 -9.05 -2.19
N SER A 106 -9.66 -9.16 -3.25
CA SER A 106 -9.14 -8.00 -3.99
C SER A 106 -10.24 -7.23 -4.72
N ILE A 107 -11.19 -7.93 -5.35
CA ILE A 107 -12.35 -7.29 -6.00
C ILE A 107 -13.20 -6.58 -4.94
N CYS A 108 -13.49 -7.25 -3.82
CA CYS A 108 -14.25 -6.68 -2.72
C CYS A 108 -13.56 -5.42 -2.15
N LEU A 109 -12.24 -5.49 -1.96
CA LEU A 109 -11.42 -4.36 -1.50
C LEU A 109 -11.52 -3.17 -2.44
N ILE A 110 -11.39 -3.37 -3.76
CA ILE A 110 -11.50 -2.28 -4.74
C ILE A 110 -12.89 -1.65 -4.72
N VAL A 111 -13.95 -2.46 -4.63
CA VAL A 111 -15.34 -1.97 -4.58
C VAL A 111 -15.58 -1.14 -3.33
N ILE A 112 -15.24 -1.67 -2.14
CA ILE A 112 -15.41 -0.96 -0.86
C ILE A 112 -14.58 0.32 -0.85
N SER A 113 -13.33 0.25 -1.31
CA SER A 113 -12.44 1.42 -1.37
C SER A 113 -12.99 2.50 -2.30
N ARG A 114 -13.58 2.12 -3.43
CA ARG A 114 -14.22 3.07 -4.36
C ARG A 114 -15.46 3.71 -3.74
N LEU A 115 -16.27 2.96 -3.00
CA LEU A 115 -17.43 3.49 -2.29
C LEU A 115 -16.98 4.47 -1.19
N PHE A 116 -16.00 4.09 -0.38
CA PHE A 116 -15.46 4.96 0.66
C PHE A 116 -14.89 6.26 0.10
N ASN A 117 -14.06 6.18 -0.95
CA ASN A 117 -13.51 7.35 -1.61
C ASN A 117 -14.62 8.28 -2.15
N ARG A 118 -15.68 7.71 -2.75
CA ARG A 118 -16.78 8.52 -3.29
C ARG A 118 -17.61 9.19 -2.21
N TYR A 119 -17.98 8.48 -1.15
CA TYR A 119 -18.93 8.99 -0.15
C TYR A 119 -18.25 9.66 1.04
N VAL A 120 -17.22 9.03 1.61
CA VAL A 120 -16.59 9.49 2.85
C VAL A 120 -15.55 10.56 2.56
N GLU A 121 -14.61 10.31 1.64
CA GLU A 121 -13.56 11.31 1.37
C GLU A 121 -14.13 12.60 0.78
N THR A 122 -15.09 12.52 -0.15
CA THR A 122 -15.77 13.71 -0.68
C THR A 122 -16.45 14.52 0.43
N PHE A 123 -17.11 13.85 1.38
CA PHE A 123 -17.75 14.50 2.52
C PHE A 123 -16.74 15.14 3.46
N CYS A 124 -15.67 14.42 3.83
CA CYS A 124 -14.59 14.95 4.66
C CYS A 124 -13.93 16.17 4.01
N ASN A 125 -13.67 16.15 2.71
CA ASN A 125 -13.11 17.28 1.98
C ASN A 125 -14.02 18.51 2.04
N HIS A 126 -15.34 18.30 1.95
CA HIS A 126 -16.31 19.39 2.07
C HIS A 126 -16.32 19.99 3.49
N LEU A 127 -16.25 19.16 4.52
CA LEU A 127 -16.12 19.61 5.91
C LEU A 127 -14.83 20.39 6.15
N ILE A 128 -13.70 19.89 5.65
CA ILE A 128 -12.39 20.56 5.76
C ILE A 128 -12.45 21.92 5.08
N ALA A 129 -12.99 22.02 3.86
CA ALA A 129 -13.12 23.28 3.15
C ALA A 129 -13.96 24.30 3.94
N LYS A 130 -15.06 23.84 4.54
CA LYS A 130 -15.93 24.68 5.39
C LYS A 130 -15.21 25.16 6.65
N LEU A 131 -14.48 24.28 7.33
CA LEU A 131 -13.69 24.65 8.51
C LEU A 131 -12.58 25.64 8.17
N LEU A 132 -11.87 25.44 7.05
CA LEU A 132 -10.83 26.36 6.59
C LEU A 132 -11.40 27.75 6.28
N SER A 133 -12.59 27.83 5.65
CA SER A 133 -13.25 29.12 5.42
C SER A 133 -13.67 29.84 6.70
N PHE A 134 -13.86 29.11 7.80
CA PHE A 134 -14.20 29.68 9.10
C PHE A 134 -12.98 30.13 9.90
N ILE A 135 -11.85 29.42 9.77
CA ILE A 135 -10.61 29.68 10.52
C ILE A 135 -9.73 30.74 9.85
N ALA A 136 -9.74 30.81 8.52
CA ALA A 136 -9.00 31.80 7.75
C ALA A 136 -9.97 32.68 6.92
N PRO A 137 -10.84 33.50 7.56
CA PRO A 137 -11.52 34.55 6.84
C PRO A 137 -10.45 35.56 6.38
N ALA A 138 -10.30 35.69 5.07
CA ALA A 138 -9.45 36.72 4.46
C ALA A 138 -9.93 38.12 4.84
#